data_AF-A0A5B6ZQH7-F1
#
_entry.id   AF-A0A5B6ZQH7-F1
#
_cell.length_a   1.000
_cell.length_b   1.000
_cell.length_c   1.000
_cell.angle_alpha   90.00
_cell.angle_beta   90.00
_cell.angle_gamma   90.00
#
_symmetry.space_group_name_H-M   'P 1'
#
loop_
_entity.id
_entity.type
_entity.pdbx_description
1 polymer ?
#
loop_
_entity_poly.entity_id
_entity_poly.type
_entity_poly.pdbx_seq_one_letter_code
_entity_poly.pdbx_strand_id
1 'polypeptide(L)'
;MGPIEEKIDLESDEEIPLNSSQTTDKVRTFDFETSHIGQHANISKSWAFKRMWNRPLCSIHTVLIKAKINMLLPFGPLAILLHYLTGKHGWVFFFSLLGITPLAERMGYATEQLAFYTGPTVGGLLNATFGNATEMIISIYALKNGMIRVVQQSLLGSILSNMLLVLGCAFFTGGIVHHQKVQVFNKAAAVVNSGLLLMAVMGILFPAVLHFTHTEVHFGKSELALSRFSSCIMLVAYASYLFFQLKSQQTLYNPIAEERDNNAEDSDEEEVPEITHWEAVGWLTILTVWVSILSGYLVDAIQGASDSLNMPVAFISVILLPIVGNAAEHASAIMFAMKDKLDITLGVAIGSSTQISMFVIPFCVVVGWFMGKGMDLNFQLFETATLFITVLVVAFMLQDGTSNYFKGLMLILCYLIVAASFFVHVDISNGDS
;
A
#
# COMPACT_ATOMS: atom_id res chain seq x y z
N MET A 1 -60.34 -59.27 2.27
CA MET A 1 -61.30 -58.26 1.74
C MET A 1 -61.01 -58.06 0.26
N GLY A 2 -61.91 -57.40 -0.48
CA GLY A 2 -61.93 -57.36 -1.95
C GLY A 2 -60.89 -56.44 -2.63
N PRO A 3 -60.83 -56.45 -4.00
CA PRO A 3 -59.58 -56.21 -4.76
C PRO A 3 -59.73 -55.29 -6.01
N ILE A 4 -58.74 -55.28 -6.93
CA ILE A 4 -58.80 -54.91 -8.38
C ILE A 4 -58.99 -53.39 -8.70
N GLU A 5 -58.47 -52.75 -9.77
CA GLU A 5 -57.50 -53.02 -10.88
C GLU A 5 -56.45 -51.85 -10.89
N GLU A 6 -55.35 -51.67 -11.63
CA GLU A 6 -54.71 -52.11 -12.90
C GLU A 6 -55.06 -51.39 -14.24
N LYS A 7 -54.00 -51.07 -15.03
CA LYS A 7 -53.87 -50.45 -16.38
C LYS A 7 -54.32 -48.98 -16.57
N ILE A 8 -53.69 -48.07 -17.34
CA ILE A 8 -52.72 -48.07 -18.49
C ILE A 8 -53.39 -47.97 -19.88
N ASP A 9 -52.67 -47.32 -20.83
CA ASP A 9 -52.94 -47.09 -22.28
C ASP A 9 -53.88 -45.91 -22.65
N LEU A 10 -53.88 -45.37 -23.87
CA LEU A 10 -52.84 -44.86 -24.82
C LEU A 10 -53.60 -44.35 -26.08
N GLU A 11 -52.97 -43.50 -26.93
CA GLU A 11 -53.47 -43.11 -28.29
C GLU A 11 -54.84 -42.35 -28.33
N SER A 12 -55.26 -41.63 -29.39
CA SER A 12 -54.59 -41.05 -30.58
C SER A 12 -55.42 -39.88 -31.16
N ASP A 13 -54.81 -39.13 -32.08
CA ASP A 13 -55.34 -38.33 -33.22
C ASP A 13 -56.83 -37.90 -33.29
N GLU A 14 -57.04 -36.61 -33.63
CA GLU A 14 -58.12 -36.24 -34.56
C GLU A 14 -57.71 -35.02 -35.42
N GLU A 15 -58.01 -35.06 -36.73
CA GLU A 15 -57.57 -34.06 -37.73
C GLU A 15 -58.60 -32.96 -38.05
N ILE A 16 -58.04 -31.86 -38.57
CA ILE A 16 -58.64 -30.74 -39.34
C ILE A 16 -59.95 -31.03 -40.09
N PRO A 17 -60.78 -29.99 -40.30
CA PRO A 17 -61.06 -29.63 -41.70
C PRO A 17 -60.87 -28.14 -42.07
N LEU A 18 -60.49 -27.93 -43.32
CA LEU A 18 -60.25 -26.62 -43.97
C LEU A 18 -61.55 -25.83 -44.21
N ASN A 19 -61.46 -24.52 -44.51
CA ASN A 19 -61.55 -24.05 -45.91
C ASN A 19 -61.19 -22.57 -46.15
N SER A 20 -60.61 -22.29 -47.34
CA SER A 20 -60.70 -21.05 -48.17
C SER A 20 -60.34 -19.67 -47.57
N SER A 21 -59.69 -18.73 -48.28
CA SER A 21 -59.29 -18.67 -49.70
C SER A 21 -58.07 -17.76 -49.92
N GLN A 22 -57.34 -17.98 -51.02
CA GLN A 22 -56.34 -17.04 -51.53
C GLN A 22 -56.96 -16.07 -52.55
N THR A 23 -56.54 -14.80 -52.53
CA THR A 23 -56.50 -13.94 -53.72
C THR A 23 -55.18 -13.19 -53.76
N THR A 24 -54.47 -13.29 -54.88
CA THR A 24 -53.28 -12.52 -55.18
C THR A 24 -53.66 -11.12 -55.65
N ASP A 25 -52.87 -10.10 -55.28
CA ASP A 25 -52.58 -9.03 -56.24
C ASP A 25 -51.16 -8.47 -56.05
N LYS A 26 -50.64 -7.75 -57.05
CA LYS A 26 -49.20 -7.51 -57.20
C LYS A 26 -48.88 -6.04 -57.55
N VAL A 27 -47.74 -5.56 -57.03
CA VAL A 27 -47.04 -4.32 -57.40
C VAL A 27 -47.73 -3.00 -57.03
N ARG A 28 -47.10 -2.25 -56.12
CA ARG A 28 -46.84 -0.81 -56.27
C ARG A 28 -45.52 -0.43 -55.60
N THR A 29 -44.46 -0.28 -56.37
CA THR A 29 -43.26 0.48 -55.99
C THR A 29 -43.53 1.97 -56.19
N PHE A 30 -43.21 2.78 -55.19
CA PHE A 30 -42.79 4.18 -55.35
C PHE A 30 -42.04 4.63 -54.08
N ASP A 31 -40.99 5.41 -54.28
CA ASP A 31 -39.98 5.73 -53.26
C ASP A 31 -40.43 6.81 -52.27
N PHE A 32 -39.91 6.77 -51.04
CA PHE A 32 -39.86 7.96 -50.18
C PHE A 32 -38.59 8.02 -49.31
N GLU A 33 -37.67 8.86 -49.76
CA GLU A 33 -36.59 9.57 -49.03
C GLU A 33 -35.81 8.88 -47.90
N THR A 34 -34.61 8.40 -48.22
CA THR A 34 -33.49 8.25 -47.28
C THR A 34 -32.96 9.61 -46.80
N SER A 35 -33.60 10.23 -45.81
CA SER A 35 -33.22 11.56 -45.27
C SER A 35 -32.87 11.58 -43.77
N HIS A 36 -33.46 10.72 -42.94
CA HIS A 36 -33.39 10.86 -41.47
C HIS A 36 -32.13 10.31 -40.77
N ILE A 37 -31.29 9.51 -41.44
CA ILE A 37 -30.13 8.85 -40.80
C ILE A 37 -28.98 9.84 -40.49
N GLY A 38 -28.88 10.95 -41.21
CA GLY A 38 -27.76 11.90 -41.08
C GLY A 38 -27.70 12.68 -39.76
N GLN A 39 -28.84 13.05 -39.17
CA GLN A 39 -28.86 13.90 -37.97
C GLN A 39 -28.47 13.15 -36.69
N HIS A 40 -28.99 11.93 -36.49
CA HIS A 40 -28.64 11.12 -35.31
C HIS A 40 -27.14 10.77 -35.26
N ALA A 41 -26.50 10.56 -36.42
CA ALA A 41 -25.07 10.30 -36.49
C ALA A 41 -24.21 11.48 -35.98
N ASN A 42 -24.57 12.73 -36.30
CA ASN A 42 -23.84 13.90 -35.83
C ASN A 42 -24.13 14.25 -34.36
N ILE A 43 -25.36 14.05 -33.88
CA ILE A 43 -25.70 14.21 -32.45
C ILE A 43 -24.95 13.16 -31.62
N SER A 44 -24.93 11.90 -32.06
CA SER A 44 -24.18 10.80 -31.44
C SER A 44 -22.67 11.10 -31.38
N LYS A 45 -22.06 11.52 -32.50
CA LYS A 45 -20.64 11.92 -32.53
C LYS A 45 -20.33 13.11 -31.62
N SER A 46 -21.21 14.11 -31.57
CA SER A 46 -21.05 15.26 -30.67
C SER A 46 -21.11 14.85 -29.19
N TRP A 47 -22.07 13.99 -28.81
CA TRP A 47 -22.17 13.45 -27.45
C TRP A 47 -20.99 12.53 -27.09
N ALA A 48 -20.56 11.65 -27.99
CA ALA A 48 -19.38 10.81 -27.80
C ALA A 48 -18.11 11.66 -27.63
N PHE A 49 -17.89 12.66 -28.47
CA PHE A 49 -16.74 13.57 -28.37
C PHE A 49 -16.76 14.39 -27.07
N LYS A 50 -17.92 14.91 -26.66
CA LYS A 50 -18.07 15.66 -25.40
C LYS A 50 -17.90 14.75 -24.17
N ARG A 51 -18.38 13.51 -24.21
CA ARG A 51 -18.15 12.49 -23.16
C ARG A 51 -16.69 12.03 -23.12
N MET A 52 -15.99 12.02 -24.25
CA MET A 52 -14.57 11.71 -24.36
C MET A 52 -13.67 12.85 -23.86
N TRP A 53 -14.04 14.11 -24.10
CA TRP A 53 -13.28 15.27 -23.60
C TRP A 53 -13.53 15.55 -22.11
N ASN A 54 -14.75 15.33 -21.61
CA ASN A 54 -15.05 15.48 -20.19
C ASN A 54 -14.45 14.34 -19.33
N ARG A 55 -14.14 13.18 -19.91
CA ARG A 55 -13.58 12.02 -19.18
C ARG A 55 -12.22 12.26 -18.51
N PRO A 56 -11.16 12.72 -19.20
CA PRO A 56 -9.91 13.04 -18.55
C PRO A 56 -10.08 14.17 -17.52
N LEU A 57 -11.01 15.11 -17.73
CA LEU A 57 -11.33 16.15 -16.74
C LEU A 57 -11.99 15.56 -15.47
N CYS A 58 -12.89 14.57 -15.60
CA CYS A 58 -13.39 13.81 -14.46
C CYS A 58 -12.29 13.01 -13.76
N SER A 59 -11.42 12.32 -14.52
CA SER A 59 -10.27 11.59 -13.95
C SER A 59 -9.31 12.51 -13.19
N ILE A 60 -8.97 13.67 -13.76
CA ILE A 60 -8.20 14.74 -13.10
C ILE A 60 -8.90 15.24 -11.83
N HIS A 61 -10.22 15.44 -11.86
CA HIS A 61 -10.97 15.86 -10.67
C HIS A 61 -10.97 14.78 -9.57
N THR A 62 -11.20 13.51 -9.94
CA THR A 62 -11.17 12.37 -9.01
C THR A 62 -9.78 12.17 -8.39
N VAL A 63 -8.71 12.25 -9.17
CA VAL A 63 -7.35 12.02 -8.66
C VAL A 63 -6.76 13.26 -7.98
N LEU A 64 -6.93 14.48 -8.51
CA LEU A 64 -6.28 15.67 -7.96
C LEU A 64 -7.16 16.55 -7.06
N ILE A 65 -8.49 16.40 -7.07
CA ILE A 65 -9.41 17.33 -6.35
C ILE A 65 -10.31 16.64 -5.32
N LYS A 66 -10.79 15.41 -5.56
CA LYS A 66 -11.71 14.67 -4.66
C LYS A 66 -11.12 14.39 -3.28
N ALA A 67 -9.81 14.11 -3.18
CA ALA A 67 -9.15 13.76 -1.93
C ALA A 67 -8.69 15.02 -1.16
N LYS A 68 -9.16 15.18 0.09
CA LYS A 68 -8.82 16.33 0.96
C LYS A 68 -7.30 16.51 1.19
N ILE A 69 -6.54 15.41 1.15
CA ILE A 69 -5.09 15.41 1.32
C ILE A 69 -4.36 16.17 0.20
N ASN A 70 -4.95 16.27 -0.99
CA ASN A 70 -4.39 17.00 -2.14
C ASN A 70 -4.29 18.51 -1.91
N MET A 71 -4.87 19.05 -0.84
CA MET A 71 -4.58 20.41 -0.37
C MET A 71 -3.08 20.61 -0.06
N LEU A 72 -2.33 19.53 0.20
CA LEU A 72 -0.88 19.54 0.38
C LEU A 72 -0.08 19.54 -0.94
N LEU A 73 -0.70 19.18 -2.07
CA LEU A 73 0.00 18.98 -3.35
C LEU A 73 0.76 20.24 -3.86
N PRO A 74 0.30 21.48 -3.63
CA PRO A 74 1.07 22.68 -3.95
C PRO A 74 2.42 22.81 -3.22
N PHE A 75 2.64 22.11 -2.09
CA PHE A 75 3.90 22.16 -1.36
C PHE A 75 5.07 21.51 -2.13
N GLY A 76 4.79 20.53 -3.00
CA GLY A 76 5.82 19.92 -3.86
C GLY A 76 6.48 20.95 -4.80
N PRO A 77 5.73 21.60 -5.70
CA PRO A 77 6.24 22.70 -6.52
C PRO A 77 6.82 23.87 -5.70
N LEU A 78 6.27 24.17 -4.53
CA LEU A 78 6.81 25.19 -3.63
C LEU A 78 8.20 24.81 -3.09
N ALA A 79 8.45 23.54 -2.77
CA ALA A 79 9.75 23.06 -2.31
C ALA A 79 10.84 23.23 -3.38
N ILE A 80 10.52 22.89 -4.63
CA ILE A 80 11.39 23.10 -5.79
C ILE A 80 11.70 24.59 -5.96
N LEU A 81 10.68 25.46 -5.90
CA LEU A 81 10.87 26.91 -5.99
C LEU A 81 11.72 27.45 -4.84
N LEU A 82 11.48 26.99 -3.61
CA LEU A 82 12.21 27.43 -2.42
C LEU A 82 13.68 27.00 -2.43
N HIS A 83 13.97 25.81 -2.98
CA HIS A 83 15.34 25.33 -3.18
C HIS A 83 16.14 26.31 -4.05
N TYR A 84 15.61 26.69 -5.21
CA TYR A 84 16.27 27.65 -6.11
C TYR A 84 16.32 29.09 -5.60
N LEU A 85 15.34 29.54 -4.81
CA LEU A 85 15.28 30.93 -4.32
C LEU A 85 16.02 31.20 -3.02
N THR A 86 16.23 30.19 -2.16
CA THR A 86 16.45 30.48 -0.71
C THR A 86 17.58 29.69 -0.04
N GLY A 87 17.99 28.54 -0.57
CA GLY A 87 19.00 27.68 0.07
C GLY A 87 18.64 27.17 1.48
N LYS A 88 17.41 27.36 1.96
CA LYS A 88 16.98 26.99 3.32
C LYS A 88 16.56 25.52 3.39
N HIS A 89 17.55 24.62 3.43
CA HIS A 89 17.37 23.17 3.37
C HIS A 89 16.27 22.63 4.30
N GLY A 90 16.19 23.03 5.57
CA GLY A 90 15.12 22.56 6.48
C GLY A 90 13.69 22.85 6.01
N TRP A 91 13.46 23.99 5.33
CA TRP A 91 12.15 24.29 4.73
C TRP A 91 11.93 23.56 3.40
N VAL A 92 12.99 23.33 2.61
CA VAL A 92 12.92 22.49 1.39
C VAL A 92 12.57 21.05 1.76
N PHE A 93 13.19 20.49 2.81
CA PHE A 93 12.85 19.19 3.37
C PHE A 93 11.36 19.14 3.78
N PHE A 94 10.91 20.08 4.63
CA PHE A 94 9.53 20.10 5.13
C PHE A 94 8.48 20.20 4.02
N PHE A 95 8.66 21.09 3.04
CA PHE A 95 7.71 21.21 1.92
C PHE A 95 7.82 20.06 0.91
N SER A 96 8.99 19.46 0.70
CA SER A 96 9.12 18.26 -0.14
C SER A 96 8.38 17.09 0.50
N LEU A 97 8.53 16.94 1.81
CA LEU A 97 7.89 15.88 2.61
C LEU A 97 6.34 16.02 2.57
N LEU A 98 5.81 17.22 2.83
CA LEU A 98 4.37 17.50 2.68
C LEU A 98 3.87 17.34 1.23
N GLY A 99 4.70 17.66 0.24
CA GLY A 99 4.37 17.50 -1.17
C GLY A 99 4.32 16.03 -1.63
N ILE A 100 5.06 15.14 -0.97
CA ILE A 100 5.07 13.71 -1.26
C ILE A 100 3.83 13.00 -0.67
N THR A 101 3.38 13.36 0.54
CA THR A 101 2.23 12.72 1.20
C THR A 101 0.99 12.51 0.32
N PRO A 102 0.44 13.53 -0.41
CA PRO A 102 -0.73 13.33 -1.28
C PRO A 102 -0.41 12.51 -2.54
N LEU A 103 0.84 12.56 -3.02
CA LEU A 103 1.26 11.78 -4.19
C LEU A 103 1.40 10.29 -3.84
N ALA A 104 1.90 9.98 -2.65
CA ALA A 104 1.95 8.62 -2.10
C ALA A 104 0.53 8.05 -1.95
N GLU A 105 -0.38 8.81 -1.33
CA GLU A 105 -1.79 8.44 -1.17
C GLU A 105 -2.47 8.15 -2.51
N ARG A 106 -2.27 9.03 -3.50
CA ARG A 106 -2.81 8.82 -4.84
C ARG A 106 -2.11 7.71 -5.63
N MET A 107 -0.85 7.37 -5.32
CA MET A 107 -0.16 6.22 -5.93
C MET A 107 -0.73 4.90 -5.40
N GLY A 108 -1.01 4.79 -4.10
CA GLY A 108 -1.74 3.68 -3.51
C GLY A 108 -3.13 3.52 -4.13
N TYR A 109 -3.92 4.60 -4.18
CA TYR A 109 -5.22 4.61 -4.86
C TYR A 109 -5.14 4.18 -6.34
N ALA A 110 -4.19 4.71 -7.11
CA ALA A 110 -4.03 4.32 -8.52
C ALA A 110 -3.64 2.84 -8.68
N THR A 111 -2.93 2.27 -7.70
CA THR A 111 -2.56 0.85 -7.64
C THR A 111 -3.76 -0.03 -7.32
N GLU A 112 -4.58 0.35 -6.33
CA GLU A 112 -5.84 -0.32 -5.99
C GLU A 112 -6.81 -0.32 -7.18
N GLN A 113 -7.00 0.84 -7.83
CA GLN A 113 -7.80 0.97 -9.05
C GLN A 113 -7.26 0.11 -10.22
N LEU A 114 -5.95 -0.07 -10.34
CA LEU A 114 -5.35 -0.96 -11.33
C LEU A 114 -5.51 -2.45 -10.98
N ALA A 115 -5.56 -2.81 -9.69
CA ALA A 115 -5.71 -4.18 -9.22
C ALA A 115 -7.04 -4.82 -9.70
N PHE A 116 -8.15 -4.08 -9.64
CA PHE A 116 -9.47 -4.54 -10.16
C PHE A 116 -9.41 -5.04 -11.60
N TYR A 117 -8.60 -4.41 -12.47
CA TYR A 117 -8.48 -4.78 -13.88
C TYR A 117 -7.48 -5.91 -14.17
N THR A 118 -6.63 -6.27 -13.21
CA THR A 118 -5.52 -7.22 -13.42
C THR A 118 -5.75 -8.58 -12.73
N GLY A 119 -6.79 -8.68 -11.90
CA GLY A 119 -7.17 -9.90 -11.19
C GLY A 119 -6.29 -10.20 -9.98
N PRO A 120 -6.71 -11.11 -9.07
CA PRO A 120 -6.13 -11.20 -7.72
C PRO A 120 -4.61 -11.39 -7.68
N THR A 121 -4.06 -12.26 -8.54
CA THR A 121 -2.62 -12.59 -8.54
C THR A 121 -1.75 -11.41 -8.97
N VAL A 122 -2.14 -10.69 -10.02
CA VAL A 122 -1.36 -9.55 -10.54
C VAL A 122 -1.65 -8.29 -9.73
N GLY A 123 -2.90 -8.06 -9.32
CA GLY A 123 -3.28 -6.98 -8.42
C GLY A 123 -2.59 -7.05 -7.06
N GLY A 124 -2.44 -8.25 -6.48
CA GLY A 124 -1.67 -8.46 -5.25
C GLY A 124 -0.18 -8.17 -5.40
N LEU A 125 0.43 -8.56 -6.53
CA LEU A 125 1.83 -8.24 -6.85
C LEU A 125 2.05 -6.74 -7.11
N LEU A 126 1.10 -6.10 -7.79
CA LEU A 126 1.09 -4.65 -7.99
C LEU A 126 0.98 -3.93 -6.64
N ASN A 127 0.07 -4.35 -5.76
CA ASN A 127 -0.08 -3.76 -4.42
C ASN A 127 1.20 -3.92 -3.57
N ALA A 128 1.81 -5.11 -3.56
CA ALA A 128 3.08 -5.34 -2.86
C ALA A 128 4.23 -4.45 -3.37
N THR A 129 4.26 -4.15 -4.67
CA THR A 129 5.31 -3.37 -5.32
C THR A 129 5.08 -1.85 -5.24
N PHE A 130 3.85 -1.41 -5.50
CA PHE A 130 3.50 0.01 -5.61
C PHE A 130 2.89 0.63 -4.35
N GLY A 131 2.40 -0.16 -3.38
CA GLY A 131 2.01 0.36 -2.07
C GLY A 131 3.19 1.04 -1.38
N ASN A 132 4.32 0.32 -1.27
CA ASN A 132 5.58 0.82 -0.69
C ASN A 132 6.49 1.53 -1.72
N ALA A 133 5.95 1.98 -2.87
CA ALA A 133 6.79 2.57 -3.91
C ALA A 133 7.40 3.91 -3.47
N THR A 134 6.74 4.67 -2.59
CA THR A 134 7.26 5.95 -2.10
C THR A 134 8.57 5.74 -1.35
N GLU A 135 8.60 4.83 -0.40
CA GLU A 135 9.77 4.48 0.41
C GLU A 135 10.86 3.82 -0.45
N MET A 136 10.47 2.96 -1.41
CA MET A 136 11.40 2.37 -2.36
C MET A 136 12.06 3.44 -3.26
N ILE A 137 11.32 4.44 -3.75
CA ILE A 137 11.86 5.53 -4.58
C ILE A 137 12.80 6.43 -3.76
N ILE A 138 12.39 6.83 -2.56
CA ILE A 138 13.24 7.59 -1.63
C ILE A 138 14.53 6.82 -1.31
N SER A 139 14.41 5.52 -1.02
CA SER A 139 15.53 4.63 -0.72
C SER A 139 16.50 4.49 -1.89
N ILE A 140 16.00 4.30 -3.10
CA ILE A 140 16.85 4.19 -4.31
C ILE A 140 17.59 5.51 -4.59
N TYR A 141 16.96 6.67 -4.36
CA TYR A 141 17.63 7.96 -4.52
C TYR A 141 18.72 8.19 -3.46
N ALA A 142 18.43 7.92 -2.18
CA ALA A 142 19.42 8.00 -1.11
C ALA A 142 20.59 7.01 -1.31
N LEU A 143 20.30 5.78 -1.74
CA LEU A 143 21.30 4.76 -2.10
C LEU A 143 22.19 5.19 -3.28
N LYS A 144 21.61 5.80 -4.32
CA LYS A 144 22.34 6.41 -5.44
C LYS A 144 23.33 7.48 -4.95
N ASN A 145 22.88 8.35 -4.05
CA ASN A 145 23.72 9.39 -3.45
C ASN A 145 24.69 8.84 -2.38
N GLY A 146 24.56 7.55 -2.00
CA GLY A 146 25.46 6.86 -1.06
C GLY A 146 25.06 6.96 0.41
N MET A 147 23.88 7.51 0.70
CA MET A 147 23.36 7.74 2.05
C MET A 147 22.75 6.45 2.65
N ILE A 148 23.57 5.40 2.76
CA ILE A 148 23.16 4.05 3.18
C ILE A 148 22.46 4.06 4.54
N ARG A 149 23.00 4.78 5.53
CA ARG A 149 22.40 4.91 6.86
C ARG A 149 21.01 5.55 6.82
N VAL A 150 20.77 6.53 5.95
CA VAL A 150 19.44 7.14 5.76
C VAL A 150 18.44 6.14 5.16
N VAL A 151 18.87 5.27 4.24
CA VAL A 151 18.02 4.19 3.69
C VAL A 151 17.62 3.20 4.79
N GLN A 152 18.60 2.76 5.59
CA GLN A 152 18.36 1.86 6.72
C GLN A 152 17.40 2.52 7.73
N GLN A 153 17.70 3.74 8.16
CA GLN A 153 16.91 4.48 9.14
C GLN A 153 15.48 4.79 8.66
N SER A 154 15.27 5.14 7.40
CA SER A 154 13.91 5.40 6.89
C SER A 154 13.04 4.16 6.80
N LEU A 155 13.60 3.04 6.31
CA LEU A 155 12.86 1.78 6.19
C LEU A 155 12.57 1.15 7.57
N LEU A 156 13.54 1.19 8.49
CA LEU A 156 13.34 0.79 9.89
C LEU A 156 12.32 1.70 10.58
N GLY A 157 12.39 3.01 10.35
CA GLY A 157 11.44 3.98 10.89
C GLY A 157 10.00 3.77 10.41
N SER A 158 9.80 3.40 9.15
CA SER A 158 8.46 3.07 8.63
C SER A 158 7.88 1.82 9.29
N ILE A 159 8.69 0.77 9.50
CA ILE A 159 8.28 -0.40 10.29
C ILE A 159 7.90 0.01 11.73
N LEU A 160 8.74 0.79 12.42
CA LEU A 160 8.45 1.26 13.78
C LEU A 160 7.18 2.12 13.86
N SER A 161 6.95 2.99 12.87
CA SER A 161 5.76 3.84 12.79
C SER A 161 4.50 2.99 12.56
N ASN A 162 4.51 2.10 11.58
CA ASN A 162 3.36 1.26 11.26
C ASN A 162 3.05 0.26 12.39
N MET A 163 4.06 -0.32 13.03
CA MET A 163 3.88 -1.28 14.14
C MET A 163 3.45 -0.65 15.47
N LEU A 164 3.92 0.56 15.83
CA LEU A 164 3.61 1.19 17.12
C LEU A 164 2.68 2.39 17.00
N LEU A 165 2.98 3.36 16.14
CA LEU A 165 2.19 4.59 16.02
C LEU A 165 0.84 4.33 15.34
N VAL A 166 0.84 3.69 14.16
CA VAL A 166 -0.40 3.46 13.39
C VAL A 166 -1.32 2.49 14.11
N LEU A 167 -0.80 1.30 14.43
CA LEU A 167 -1.55 0.28 15.16
C LEU A 167 -2.03 0.80 16.53
N GLY A 168 -1.18 1.56 17.22
CA GLY A 168 -1.52 2.20 18.49
C GLY A 168 -2.63 3.23 18.38
N CYS A 169 -2.51 4.19 17.45
CA CYS A 169 -3.54 5.19 17.18
C CYS A 169 -4.86 4.54 16.74
N ALA A 170 -4.82 3.55 15.85
CA ALA A 170 -6.02 2.87 15.36
C ALA A 170 -6.73 2.05 16.46
N PHE A 171 -5.98 1.33 17.31
CA PHE A 171 -6.54 0.65 18.48
C PHE A 171 -7.07 1.63 19.54
N PHE A 172 -6.42 2.80 19.70
CA PHE A 172 -6.85 3.84 20.62
C PHE A 172 -8.17 4.50 20.17
N THR A 173 -8.25 4.96 18.92
CA THR A 173 -9.48 5.59 18.39
C THR A 173 -10.61 4.59 18.20
N GLY A 174 -10.34 3.41 17.63
CA GLY A 174 -11.31 2.33 17.46
C GLY A 174 -11.90 1.89 18.80
N GLY A 175 -11.05 1.71 19.82
CA GLY A 175 -11.48 1.35 21.18
C GLY A 175 -12.18 2.47 21.97
N ILE A 176 -12.04 3.74 21.58
CA ILE A 176 -12.80 4.86 22.15
C ILE A 176 -14.18 4.97 21.47
N VAL A 177 -14.25 4.88 20.14
CA VAL A 177 -15.52 4.84 19.40
C VAL A 177 -16.35 3.65 19.88
N HIS A 178 -15.76 2.45 19.90
CA HIS A 178 -16.40 1.21 20.32
C HIS A 178 -16.19 0.88 21.81
N HIS A 179 -16.17 1.87 22.70
CA HIS A 179 -15.92 1.67 24.15
C HIS A 179 -16.83 0.65 24.86
N GLN A 180 -17.93 0.23 24.25
CA GLN A 180 -18.88 -0.77 24.76
C GLN A 180 -18.65 -2.19 24.18
N LYS A 181 -17.76 -2.36 23.20
CA LYS A 181 -17.50 -3.60 22.46
C LYS A 181 -16.00 -3.89 22.41
N VAL A 182 -15.62 -5.13 22.71
CA VAL A 182 -14.24 -5.59 22.41
C VAL A 182 -14.15 -5.83 20.91
N GLN A 183 -13.30 -5.07 20.22
CA GLN A 183 -13.04 -5.26 18.80
C GLN A 183 -12.15 -6.52 18.62
N VAL A 184 -12.44 -7.32 17.60
CA VAL A 184 -11.77 -8.61 17.32
C VAL A 184 -11.11 -8.60 15.95
N PHE A 185 -10.13 -9.50 15.74
CA PHE A 185 -9.48 -9.69 14.44
C PHE A 185 -8.93 -11.12 14.26
N ASN A 186 -8.56 -11.48 13.03
CA ASN A 186 -8.07 -12.79 12.65
C ASN A 186 -6.68 -13.10 13.24
N LYS A 187 -6.66 -13.90 14.32
CA LYS A 187 -5.44 -14.34 15.00
C LYS A 187 -4.46 -15.07 14.08
N ALA A 188 -4.95 -15.88 13.14
CA ALA A 188 -4.09 -16.67 12.27
C ALA A 188 -3.28 -15.77 11.31
N ALA A 189 -3.93 -14.76 10.73
CA ALA A 189 -3.26 -13.77 9.88
C ALA A 189 -2.26 -12.92 10.67
N ALA A 190 -2.63 -12.46 11.88
CA ALA A 190 -1.74 -11.71 12.77
C ALA A 190 -0.49 -12.53 13.16
N VAL A 191 -0.65 -13.83 13.45
CA VAL A 191 0.45 -14.74 13.78
C VAL A 191 1.37 -14.98 12.58
N VAL A 192 0.84 -15.20 11.37
CA VAL A 192 1.66 -15.38 10.16
C VAL A 192 2.51 -14.15 9.87
N ASN A 193 1.91 -12.94 9.90
CA ASN A 193 2.65 -11.71 9.66
C ASN A 193 3.68 -11.43 10.78
N SER A 194 3.36 -11.71 12.05
CA SER A 194 4.31 -11.61 13.17
C SER A 194 5.48 -12.59 13.01
N GLY A 195 5.23 -13.80 12.49
CA GLY A 195 6.28 -14.78 12.19
C GLY A 195 7.23 -14.32 11.07
N LEU A 196 6.71 -13.66 10.04
CA LEU A 196 7.53 -13.06 8.98
C LEU A 196 8.34 -11.87 9.47
N LEU A 197 7.77 -11.03 10.33
CA LEU A 197 8.51 -9.93 10.98
C LEU A 197 9.64 -10.45 11.88
N LEU A 198 9.42 -11.52 12.64
CA LEU A 198 10.48 -12.18 13.41
C LEU A 198 11.56 -12.79 12.51
N MET A 199 11.20 -13.33 11.34
CA MET A 199 12.16 -13.79 10.33
C MET A 199 13.00 -12.64 9.76
N ALA A 200 12.40 -11.48 9.49
CA ALA A 200 13.11 -10.29 9.04
C ALA A 200 14.10 -9.79 10.10
N VAL A 201 13.68 -9.73 11.37
CA VAL A 201 14.57 -9.35 12.48
C VAL A 201 15.71 -10.35 12.63
N MET A 202 15.47 -11.66 12.49
CA MET A 202 16.54 -12.67 12.46
C MET A 202 17.53 -12.43 11.31
N GLY A 203 17.05 -12.01 10.13
CA GLY A 203 17.87 -11.68 8.97
C GLY A 203 18.73 -10.42 9.11
N ILE A 204 18.29 -9.46 9.94
CA ILE A 204 18.98 -8.20 10.28
C ILE A 204 19.93 -8.37 11.48
N LEU A 205 19.54 -9.18 12.47
CA LEU A 205 20.24 -9.32 13.74
C LEU A 205 21.67 -9.86 13.60
N PHE A 206 21.89 -10.88 12.77
CA PHE A 206 23.22 -11.50 12.67
C PHE A 206 24.28 -10.59 12.04
N PRO A 207 24.03 -9.87 10.93
CA PRO A 207 24.93 -8.81 10.46
C PRO A 207 25.27 -7.76 11.53
N ALA A 208 24.26 -7.18 12.18
CA ALA A 208 24.46 -6.13 13.20
C ALA A 208 25.24 -6.63 14.43
N VAL A 209 25.00 -7.87 14.87
CA VAL A 209 25.76 -8.48 15.97
C VAL A 209 27.20 -8.77 15.56
N LEU A 210 27.45 -9.32 14.37
CA LEU A 210 28.82 -9.61 13.90
C LEU A 210 29.66 -8.34 13.72
N HIS A 211 29.06 -7.26 13.24
CA HIS A 211 29.69 -5.95 13.20
C HIS A 211 30.09 -5.49 14.61
N PHE A 212 29.16 -5.54 15.57
CA PHE A 212 29.36 -5.07 16.94
C PHE A 212 30.37 -5.91 17.75
N THR A 213 30.40 -7.23 17.56
CA THR A 213 31.35 -8.11 18.26
C THR A 213 32.72 -8.18 17.56
N HIS A 214 32.83 -7.70 16.32
CA HIS A 214 33.98 -7.87 15.43
C HIS A 214 34.41 -9.35 15.24
N THR A 215 33.51 -10.32 15.45
CA THR A 215 33.80 -11.77 15.36
C THR A 215 33.58 -12.35 13.96
N GLU A 216 33.65 -11.54 12.90
CA GLU A 216 33.50 -12.00 11.53
C GLU A 216 34.82 -12.55 10.96
N VAL A 217 34.73 -13.47 9.98
CA VAL A 217 35.91 -14.18 9.44
C VAL A 217 36.78 -13.26 8.56
N HIS A 218 36.17 -12.33 7.84
CA HIS A 218 36.85 -11.37 6.97
C HIS A 218 36.25 -9.98 7.16
N PHE A 219 36.95 -9.12 7.92
CA PHE A 219 36.47 -7.79 8.34
C PHE A 219 35.88 -6.95 7.18
N GLY A 220 34.66 -6.44 7.37
CA GLY A 220 33.86 -5.67 6.40
C GLY A 220 33.38 -6.45 5.17
N LYS A 221 33.70 -7.74 5.05
CA LYS A 221 33.38 -8.58 3.88
C LYS A 221 32.45 -9.74 4.22
N SER A 222 32.62 -10.36 5.38
CA SER A 222 31.76 -11.45 5.82
C SER A 222 30.36 -10.93 6.16
N GLU A 223 30.26 -9.78 6.82
CA GLU A 223 29.01 -9.07 7.12
C GLU A 223 28.20 -8.68 5.86
N LEU A 224 28.85 -8.05 4.87
CA LEU A 224 28.21 -7.65 3.62
C LEU A 224 27.80 -8.88 2.78
N ALA A 225 28.59 -9.95 2.79
CA ALA A 225 28.23 -11.21 2.15
C ALA A 225 27.03 -11.89 2.84
N LEU A 226 27.01 -11.91 4.19
CA LEU A 226 25.88 -12.42 4.97
C LEU A 226 24.62 -11.59 4.73
N SER A 227 24.73 -10.26 4.68
CA SER A 227 23.61 -9.36 4.40
C SER A 227 22.97 -9.62 3.04
N ARG A 228 23.79 -9.84 2.00
CA ARG A 228 23.31 -10.21 0.65
C ARG A 228 22.68 -11.60 0.62
N PHE A 229 23.28 -12.58 1.28
CA PHE A 229 22.71 -13.93 1.40
C PHE A 229 21.36 -13.92 2.13
N SER A 230 21.31 -13.29 3.30
CA SER A 230 20.10 -13.07 4.11
C SER A 230 19.00 -12.39 3.27
N SER A 231 19.36 -11.34 2.53
CA SER A 231 18.42 -10.63 1.64
C SER A 231 17.82 -11.52 0.56
N CYS A 232 18.62 -12.38 -0.09
CA CYS A 232 18.11 -13.34 -1.07
C CYS A 232 17.14 -14.36 -0.42
N ILE A 233 17.43 -14.83 0.79
CA ILE A 233 16.53 -15.74 1.53
C ILE A 233 15.22 -15.04 1.92
N MET A 234 15.29 -13.80 2.41
CA MET A 234 14.11 -13.00 2.77
C MET A 234 13.20 -12.75 1.55
N LEU A 235 13.77 -12.41 0.39
CA LEU A 235 13.02 -12.25 -0.86
C LEU A 235 12.36 -13.55 -1.33
N VAL A 236 13.05 -14.69 -1.20
CA VAL A 236 12.47 -16.01 -1.54
C VAL A 236 11.36 -16.41 -0.56
N ALA A 237 11.53 -16.12 0.74
CA ALA A 237 10.48 -16.34 1.74
C ALA A 237 9.27 -15.44 1.49
N TYR A 238 9.47 -14.17 1.13
CA TYR A 238 8.40 -13.23 0.78
C TYR A 238 7.66 -13.62 -0.51
N ALA A 239 8.39 -14.02 -1.56
CA ALA A 239 7.78 -14.54 -2.78
C ALA A 239 6.99 -15.84 -2.54
N SER A 240 7.47 -16.71 -1.63
CA SER A 240 6.76 -17.91 -1.20
C SER A 240 5.49 -17.58 -0.39
N TYR A 241 5.55 -16.57 0.47
CA TYR A 241 4.39 -16.04 1.19
C TYR A 241 3.36 -15.45 0.22
N LEU A 242 3.75 -14.59 -0.72
CA LEU A 242 2.84 -14.07 -1.75
C LEU A 242 2.22 -15.20 -2.57
N PHE A 243 3.00 -16.19 -3.01
CA PHE A 243 2.47 -17.34 -3.74
C PHE A 243 1.44 -18.13 -2.91
N PHE A 244 1.70 -18.34 -1.62
CA PHE A 244 0.74 -18.98 -0.71
C PHE A 244 -0.51 -18.11 -0.48
N GLN A 245 -0.33 -16.80 -0.26
CA GLN A 245 -1.41 -15.84 -0.06
C GLN A 245 -2.30 -15.70 -1.30
N LEU A 246 -1.75 -15.77 -2.51
CA LEU A 246 -2.51 -15.63 -3.76
C LEU A 246 -3.11 -16.96 -4.25
N LYS A 247 -2.56 -18.11 -3.87
CA LYS A 247 -3.04 -19.44 -4.27
C LYS A 247 -3.91 -20.16 -3.23
N SER A 248 -3.55 -20.07 -1.94
CA SER A 248 -4.22 -20.85 -0.89
C SER A 248 -5.47 -20.16 -0.32
N GLN A 249 -5.63 -18.85 -0.56
CA GLN A 249 -6.67 -18.04 0.07
C GLN A 249 -7.84 -17.69 -0.85
N GLN A 250 -7.80 -18.10 -2.13
CA GLN A 250 -8.88 -17.92 -3.10
C GLN A 250 -10.20 -18.63 -2.69
N THR A 251 -10.17 -19.40 -1.59
CA THR A 251 -11.32 -20.11 -1.00
C THR A 251 -11.56 -19.74 0.48
N LEU A 252 -10.81 -18.79 1.07
CA LEU A 252 -10.85 -18.56 2.53
C LEU A 252 -10.54 -17.12 3.00
N TYR A 253 -9.89 -16.28 2.20
CA TYR A 253 -9.64 -14.85 2.54
C TYR A 253 -10.40 -13.87 1.66
N ASN A 254 -11.30 -14.38 0.81
CA ASN A 254 -12.31 -13.57 0.17
C ASN A 254 -13.16 -12.75 1.17
N PRO A 255 -13.36 -13.14 2.45
CA PRO A 255 -13.94 -12.28 3.48
C PRO A 255 -13.32 -10.88 3.63
N ILE A 256 -12.10 -10.55 3.21
CA ILE A 256 -11.65 -9.13 3.26
C ILE A 256 -12.21 -8.29 2.10
N ALA A 257 -12.52 -8.90 0.95
CA ALA A 257 -13.30 -8.27 -0.11
C ALA A 257 -14.81 -8.36 0.21
N GLU A 258 -15.29 -9.55 0.58
CA GLU A 258 -16.68 -9.82 0.91
C GLU A 258 -17.14 -9.20 2.24
N GLU A 259 -16.25 -8.73 3.13
CA GLU A 259 -16.61 -7.82 4.25
C GLU A 259 -16.39 -6.34 3.92
N ARG A 260 -15.82 -5.98 2.76
CA ARG A 260 -16.16 -4.69 2.12
C ARG A 260 -17.62 -4.77 1.62
N ASP A 261 -17.97 -5.80 0.86
CA ASP A 261 -19.29 -5.97 0.23
C ASP A 261 -20.46 -6.24 1.21
N ASN A 262 -20.46 -7.35 1.95
CA ASN A 262 -21.65 -7.90 2.63
C ASN A 262 -22.19 -7.07 3.82
N ASN A 263 -21.46 -6.03 4.26
CA ASN A 263 -21.91 -5.12 5.32
C ASN A 263 -22.11 -3.68 4.81
N ALA A 264 -22.45 -3.55 3.51
CA ALA A 264 -22.78 -2.30 2.84
C ALA A 264 -24.31 -2.02 2.81
N GLU A 265 -25.12 -2.67 3.66
CA GLU A 265 -26.59 -2.48 3.73
C GLU A 265 -27.06 -1.07 4.20
N ASP A 266 -26.14 -0.10 4.31
CA ASP A 266 -26.43 1.33 4.51
C ASP A 266 -25.53 2.22 3.59
N SER A 267 -24.99 1.64 2.51
CA SER A 267 -24.17 2.32 1.49
C SER A 267 -24.12 1.55 0.15
N ASP A 268 -25.09 1.80 -0.74
CA ASP A 268 -25.23 1.20 -2.09
C ASP A 268 -24.12 1.62 -3.09
N GLU A 269 -22.86 1.25 -2.84
CA GLU A 269 -21.78 1.29 -3.83
C GLU A 269 -20.96 -0.02 -3.76
N GLU A 270 -21.22 -0.95 -4.69
CA GLU A 270 -20.17 -1.89 -5.13
C GLU A 270 -18.93 -1.06 -5.50
N GLU A 271 -17.71 -1.51 -5.18
CA GLU A 271 -16.47 -0.76 -5.50
C GLU A 271 -16.12 -0.82 -7.00
N VAL A 272 -16.99 -0.27 -7.84
CA VAL A 272 -16.79 -0.14 -9.29
C VAL A 272 -15.59 0.79 -9.53
N PRO A 273 -14.58 0.39 -10.32
CA PRO A 273 -13.39 1.21 -10.54
C PRO A 273 -13.74 2.57 -11.17
N GLU A 274 -13.40 3.64 -10.45
CA GLU A 274 -13.73 5.04 -10.79
C GLU A 274 -12.96 5.55 -12.02
N ILE A 275 -11.80 4.96 -12.31
CA ILE A 275 -10.91 5.32 -13.42
C ILE A 275 -10.64 4.09 -14.30
N THR A 276 -10.50 4.28 -15.61
CA THR A 276 -10.25 3.15 -16.51
C THR A 276 -8.82 2.62 -16.39
N HIS A 277 -8.59 1.36 -16.76
CA HIS A 277 -7.27 0.70 -16.76
C HIS A 277 -6.12 1.58 -17.32
N TRP A 278 -6.32 2.21 -18.48
CA TRP A 278 -5.31 3.07 -19.10
C TRP A 278 -5.11 4.41 -18.37
N GLU A 279 -6.17 4.96 -17.74
CA GLU A 279 -6.06 6.13 -16.87
C GLU A 279 -5.31 5.78 -15.58
N ALA A 280 -5.55 4.60 -14.99
CA ALA A 280 -4.83 4.11 -13.81
C ALA A 280 -3.33 3.94 -14.09
N VAL A 281 -2.94 3.28 -15.19
CA VAL A 281 -1.53 3.16 -15.62
C VAL A 281 -0.91 4.53 -15.89
N GLY A 282 -1.65 5.45 -16.52
CA GLY A 282 -1.21 6.82 -16.78
C GLY A 282 -0.94 7.61 -15.50
N TRP A 283 -1.89 7.60 -14.56
CA TRP A 283 -1.75 8.25 -13.26
C TRP A 283 -0.63 7.66 -12.42
N LEU A 284 -0.54 6.32 -12.33
CA LEU A 284 0.53 5.64 -11.62
C LEU A 284 1.90 6.10 -12.12
N THR A 285 2.09 6.14 -13.45
CA THR A 285 3.32 6.63 -14.09
C THR A 285 3.61 8.09 -13.75
N ILE A 286 2.61 8.98 -13.86
CA ILE A 286 2.77 10.42 -13.57
C ILE A 286 3.12 10.66 -12.10
N LEU A 287 2.48 9.94 -11.18
CA LEU A 287 2.70 10.04 -9.74
C LEU A 287 4.07 9.49 -9.35
N THR A 288 4.49 8.34 -9.90
CA THR A 288 5.85 7.80 -9.73
C THR A 288 6.93 8.79 -10.19
N VAL A 289 6.73 9.47 -11.32
CA VAL A 289 7.67 10.50 -11.81
C VAL A 289 7.71 11.70 -10.86
N TRP A 290 6.56 12.21 -10.39
CA TRP A 290 6.51 13.34 -9.46
C TRP A 290 7.10 13.02 -8.08
N VAL A 291 6.82 11.83 -7.53
CA VAL A 291 7.46 11.37 -6.28
C VAL A 291 8.97 11.22 -6.48
N SER A 292 9.44 10.68 -7.61
CA SER A 292 10.88 10.57 -7.90
C SER A 292 11.58 11.94 -7.97
N ILE A 293 10.93 12.95 -8.55
CA ILE A 293 11.44 14.33 -8.58
C ILE A 293 11.52 14.91 -7.16
N LEU A 294 10.44 14.84 -6.38
CA LEU A 294 10.41 15.40 -5.02
C LEU A 294 11.28 14.62 -4.02
N SER A 295 11.44 13.31 -4.21
CA SER A 295 12.35 12.47 -3.41
C SER A 295 13.79 12.96 -3.52
N GLY A 296 14.19 13.51 -4.68
CA GLY A 296 15.50 14.13 -4.83
C GLY A 296 15.68 15.34 -3.92
N TYR A 297 14.79 16.32 -4.03
CA TYR A 297 14.82 17.52 -3.19
C TYR A 297 14.63 17.23 -1.69
N LEU A 298 13.87 16.16 -1.35
CA LEU A 298 13.75 15.68 0.03
C LEU A 298 15.09 15.16 0.54
N VAL A 299 15.68 14.17 -0.15
CA VAL A 299 16.90 13.47 0.27
C VAL A 299 18.09 14.43 0.34
N ASP A 300 18.28 15.26 -0.69
CA ASP A 300 19.37 16.25 -0.75
C ASP A 300 19.20 17.38 0.28
N ALA A 301 18.02 17.50 0.92
CA ALA A 301 17.77 18.42 2.01
C ALA A 301 17.89 17.81 3.42
N ILE A 302 18.02 16.48 3.58
CA ILE A 302 18.04 15.83 4.92
C ILE A 302 19.18 16.36 5.80
N GLN A 303 20.42 16.46 5.28
CA GLN A 303 21.55 16.94 6.07
C GLN A 303 21.37 18.41 6.48
N GLY A 304 21.06 19.28 5.52
CA GLY A 304 20.80 20.69 5.83
C GLY A 304 19.54 20.92 6.67
N ALA A 305 18.61 19.95 6.74
CA ALA A 305 17.52 19.95 7.71
C ALA A 305 18.03 19.62 9.12
N SER A 306 18.82 18.54 9.28
CA SER A 306 19.54 18.18 10.53
C SER A 306 20.28 19.38 11.11
N ASP A 307 21.11 20.03 10.28
CA ASP A 307 21.93 21.18 10.69
C ASP A 307 21.07 22.40 11.07
N SER A 308 19.94 22.63 10.37
CA SER A 308 19.06 23.78 10.62
C SER A 308 18.08 23.60 11.79
N LEU A 309 17.75 22.35 12.14
CA LEU A 309 16.84 22.00 13.23
C LEU A 309 17.60 21.61 14.51
N ASN A 310 18.92 21.39 14.42
CA ASN A 310 19.77 20.87 15.48
C ASN A 310 19.24 19.53 16.04
N MET A 311 18.92 18.61 15.13
CA MET A 311 18.39 17.27 15.42
C MET A 311 19.20 16.20 14.66
N PRO A 312 19.45 15.01 15.23
CA PRO A 312 20.19 13.96 14.53
C PRO A 312 19.55 13.52 13.21
N VAL A 313 20.36 13.23 12.19
CA VAL A 313 19.91 12.62 10.92
C VAL A 313 19.12 11.33 11.17
N ALA A 314 19.51 10.54 12.18
CA ALA A 314 18.78 9.35 12.62
C ALA A 314 17.36 9.69 13.09
N PHE A 315 17.15 10.74 13.90
CA PHE A 315 15.82 11.16 14.33
C PHE A 315 14.96 11.64 13.14
N ILE A 316 15.53 12.42 12.23
CA ILE A 316 14.82 12.87 11.01
C ILE A 316 14.40 11.68 10.15
N SER A 317 15.31 10.71 9.97
CA SER A 317 15.11 9.56 9.07
C SER A 317 14.19 8.48 9.67
N VAL A 318 14.32 8.17 10.96
CA VAL A 318 13.52 7.13 11.64
C VAL A 318 12.14 7.64 12.08
N ILE A 319 12.03 8.91 12.50
CA ILE A 319 10.79 9.44 13.09
C ILE A 319 10.05 10.38 12.13
N LEU A 320 10.67 11.47 11.67
CA LEU A 320 9.94 12.50 10.92
C LEU A 320 9.55 12.07 9.50
N LEU A 321 10.48 11.44 8.76
CA LEU A 321 10.26 11.06 7.37
C LEU A 321 9.12 10.01 7.22
N PRO A 322 9.04 8.93 8.02
CA PRO A 322 7.98 7.93 7.87
C PRO A 322 6.62 8.41 8.40
N ILE A 323 6.59 9.22 9.47
CA ILE A 323 5.33 9.81 9.97
C ILE A 323 4.57 10.55 8.86
N VAL A 324 5.29 11.29 8.02
CA VAL A 324 4.68 12.15 6.99
C VAL A 324 4.63 11.46 5.62
N GLY A 325 5.56 10.56 5.31
CA GLY A 325 5.53 9.71 4.12
C GLY A 325 4.32 8.77 4.12
N ASN A 326 4.08 8.06 5.23
CA ASN A 326 3.02 7.06 5.38
C ASN A 326 1.72 7.63 5.99
N ALA A 327 1.64 8.94 6.29
CA ALA A 327 0.49 9.60 6.94
C ALA A 327 -0.88 9.28 6.30
N ALA A 328 -0.90 8.99 5.00
CA ALA A 328 -2.06 8.53 4.25
C ALA A 328 -2.55 7.13 4.70
N GLU A 329 -1.63 6.16 4.78
CA GLU A 329 -1.89 4.81 5.30
C GLU A 329 -2.27 4.87 6.79
N HIS A 330 -1.63 5.77 7.54
CA HIS A 330 -1.95 6.01 8.94
C HIS A 330 -3.42 6.42 9.10
N ALA A 331 -3.86 7.40 8.30
CA ALA A 331 -5.24 7.89 8.32
C ALA A 331 -6.25 6.83 7.86
N SER A 332 -5.92 6.00 6.86
CA SER A 332 -6.83 4.94 6.39
C SER A 332 -6.96 3.81 7.43
N ALA A 333 -5.86 3.33 8.02
CA ALA A 333 -5.88 2.33 9.08
C ALA A 333 -6.67 2.79 10.31
N ILE A 334 -6.47 4.04 10.74
CA ILE A 334 -7.25 4.67 11.82
C ILE A 334 -8.75 4.72 11.47
N MET A 335 -9.09 5.06 10.22
CA MET A 335 -10.48 5.11 9.75
C MET A 335 -11.13 3.71 9.73
N PHE A 336 -10.41 2.67 9.31
CA PHE A 336 -10.94 1.30 9.30
C PHE A 336 -11.18 0.77 10.72
N ALA A 337 -10.31 1.07 11.69
CA ALA A 337 -10.53 0.72 13.09
C ALA A 337 -11.73 1.46 13.71
N MET A 338 -11.94 2.73 13.34
CA MET A 338 -13.14 3.49 13.70
C MET A 338 -14.43 2.99 13.01
N LYS A 339 -14.31 2.18 11.95
CA LYS A 339 -15.40 1.44 11.29
C LYS A 339 -15.51 -0.04 11.72
N ASP A 340 -14.81 -0.42 12.80
CA ASP A 340 -14.73 -1.79 13.33
C ASP A 340 -14.08 -2.85 12.40
N LYS A 341 -13.51 -2.43 11.26
CA LYS A 341 -12.82 -3.30 10.31
C LYS A 341 -11.33 -3.46 10.69
N LEU A 342 -11.08 -4.10 11.84
CA LEU A 342 -9.72 -4.28 12.36
C LEU A 342 -8.83 -5.16 11.49
N ASP A 343 -9.36 -6.20 10.83
CA ASP A 343 -8.53 -7.02 9.93
C ASP A 343 -7.94 -6.22 8.75
N ILE A 344 -8.67 -5.22 8.25
CA ILE A 344 -8.13 -4.25 7.27
C ILE A 344 -7.07 -3.36 7.93
N THR A 345 -7.29 -2.92 9.16
CA THR A 345 -6.33 -2.10 9.94
C THR A 345 -5.00 -2.82 10.15
N LEU A 346 -5.04 -4.09 10.56
CA LEU A 346 -3.87 -4.96 10.72
C LEU A 346 -3.24 -5.27 9.35
N GLY A 347 -4.06 -5.45 8.32
CA GLY A 347 -3.61 -5.63 6.94
C GLY A 347 -2.78 -4.46 6.41
N VAL A 348 -3.22 -3.22 6.65
CA VAL A 348 -2.45 -2.01 6.31
C VAL A 348 -1.17 -1.94 7.16
N ALA A 349 -1.30 -1.85 8.49
CA ALA A 349 -0.16 -1.57 9.36
C ALA A 349 0.89 -2.70 9.38
N ILE A 350 0.47 -3.94 9.64
CA ILE A 350 1.38 -5.09 9.79
C ILE A 350 1.76 -5.66 8.42
N GLY A 351 0.86 -5.59 7.44
CA GLY A 351 1.15 -6.00 6.06
C GLY A 351 2.21 -5.09 5.42
N SER A 352 2.07 -3.76 5.50
CA SER A 352 3.11 -2.81 5.08
C SER A 352 4.42 -3.07 5.83
N SER A 353 4.40 -3.20 7.16
CA SER A 353 5.60 -3.56 7.96
C SER A 353 6.28 -4.85 7.48
N THR A 354 5.49 -5.87 7.09
CA THR A 354 5.98 -7.15 6.56
C THR A 354 6.57 -6.98 5.15
N GLN A 355 5.96 -6.15 4.31
CA GLN A 355 6.45 -5.81 2.97
C GLN A 355 7.75 -5.02 3.03
N ILE A 356 7.83 -3.97 3.86
CA ILE A 356 9.04 -3.17 4.03
C ILE A 356 10.19 -4.04 4.52
N SER A 357 9.94 -4.89 5.52
CA SER A 357 10.97 -5.74 6.14
C SER A 357 11.41 -6.92 5.28
N MET A 358 10.50 -7.68 4.68
CA MET A 358 10.82 -8.90 3.91
C MET A 358 11.00 -8.67 2.40
N PHE A 359 10.61 -7.51 1.87
CA PHE A 359 10.79 -7.14 0.46
C PHE A 359 11.61 -5.86 0.26
N VAL A 360 11.19 -4.70 0.77
CA VAL A 360 11.83 -3.41 0.41
C VAL A 360 13.28 -3.30 0.90
N ILE A 361 13.54 -3.63 2.17
CA ILE A 361 14.90 -3.66 2.76
C ILE A 361 15.83 -4.60 1.98
N PRO A 362 15.53 -5.91 1.80
CA PRO A 362 16.43 -6.80 1.09
C PRO A 362 16.49 -6.53 -0.43
N PHE A 363 15.45 -5.96 -1.04
CA PHE A 363 15.51 -5.45 -2.40
C PHE A 363 16.52 -4.30 -2.52
N CYS A 364 16.56 -3.36 -1.56
CA CYS A 364 17.55 -2.28 -1.54
C CYS A 364 18.99 -2.80 -1.41
N VAL A 365 19.23 -3.89 -0.66
CA VAL A 365 20.55 -4.57 -0.61
C VAL A 365 20.93 -5.16 -1.97
N VAL A 366 20.00 -5.82 -2.67
CA VAL A 366 20.23 -6.39 -4.01
C VAL A 366 20.46 -5.30 -5.06
N VAL A 367 19.65 -4.24 -5.05
CA VAL A 367 19.84 -3.05 -5.92
C VAL A 367 21.17 -2.37 -5.62
N GLY A 368 21.55 -2.22 -4.35
CA GLY A 368 22.84 -1.67 -3.94
C GLY A 368 24.01 -2.49 -4.48
N TRP A 369 23.92 -3.82 -4.42
CA TRP A 369 24.92 -4.72 -5.02
C TRP A 369 25.07 -4.50 -6.53
N PHE A 370 23.97 -4.40 -7.29
CA PHE A 370 24.02 -4.08 -8.72
C PHE A 370 24.59 -2.67 -9.01
N MET A 371 24.34 -1.71 -8.12
CA MET A 371 24.87 -0.34 -8.21
C MET A 371 26.32 -0.19 -7.72
N GLY A 372 26.97 -1.28 -7.27
CA GLY A 372 28.32 -1.24 -6.69
C GLY A 372 28.39 -0.54 -5.32
N LYS A 373 27.25 -0.31 -4.66
CA LYS A 373 27.14 0.28 -3.32
C LYS A 373 27.22 -0.81 -2.25
N GLY A 374 27.85 -0.50 -1.13
CA GLY A 374 27.94 -1.37 0.05
C GLY A 374 26.68 -1.39 0.90
N MET A 375 25.48 -1.50 0.31
CA MET A 375 24.25 -1.63 1.10
C MET A 375 24.21 -3.01 1.77
N ASP A 376 23.96 -3.01 3.08
CA ASP A 376 23.92 -4.18 3.96
C ASP A 376 22.67 -4.16 4.87
N LEU A 377 22.56 -5.17 5.74
CA LEU A 377 21.50 -5.31 6.73
C LEU A 377 21.97 -4.94 8.15
N ASN A 378 23.00 -4.11 8.29
CA ASN A 378 23.51 -3.68 9.60
C ASN A 378 22.87 -2.34 10.03
N PHE A 379 21.75 -2.46 10.74
CA PHE A 379 21.05 -1.33 11.37
C PHE A 379 21.64 -1.04 12.77
N GLN A 380 22.94 -1.28 12.97
CA GLN A 380 23.65 -1.21 14.25
C GLN A 380 22.98 -1.99 15.40
N LEU A 381 23.57 -1.98 16.60
CA LEU A 381 22.99 -2.71 17.73
C LEU A 381 21.73 -2.01 18.28
N PHE A 382 21.70 -0.68 18.30
CA PHE A 382 20.61 0.11 18.87
C PHE A 382 19.32 -0.01 18.06
N GLU A 383 19.35 0.29 16.76
CA GLU A 383 18.15 0.28 15.91
C GLU A 383 17.61 -1.15 15.76
N THR A 384 18.50 -2.14 15.58
CA THR A 384 18.16 -3.57 15.60
C THR A 384 17.48 -4.03 16.89
N ALA A 385 18.00 -3.62 18.06
CA ALA A 385 17.38 -3.95 19.35
C ALA A 385 16.01 -3.29 19.51
N THR A 386 15.85 -2.03 19.08
CA THR A 386 14.57 -1.33 19.06
C THR A 386 13.55 -2.02 18.16
N LEU A 387 13.96 -2.48 16.98
CA LEU A 387 13.12 -3.24 16.06
C LEU A 387 12.70 -4.60 16.66
N PHE A 388 13.64 -5.35 17.25
CA PHE A 388 13.35 -6.64 17.91
C PHE A 388 12.35 -6.50 19.06
N ILE A 389 12.56 -5.52 19.95
CA ILE A 389 11.64 -5.24 21.07
C ILE A 389 10.26 -4.82 20.52
N THR A 390 10.21 -4.01 19.47
CA THR A 390 8.96 -3.58 18.83
C THR A 390 8.17 -4.76 18.26
N VAL A 391 8.83 -5.65 17.51
CA VAL A 391 8.19 -6.84 16.94
C VAL A 391 7.67 -7.77 18.04
N LEU A 392 8.43 -7.97 19.13
CA LEU A 392 7.98 -8.75 20.28
C LEU A 392 6.76 -8.12 20.98
N VAL A 393 6.82 -6.82 21.30
CA VAL A 393 5.71 -6.11 21.97
C VAL A 393 4.42 -6.22 21.17
N VAL A 394 4.48 -6.01 19.86
CA VAL A 394 3.31 -6.10 18.98
C VAL A 394 2.83 -7.55 18.84
N ALA A 395 3.72 -8.53 18.68
CA ALA A 395 3.33 -9.94 18.62
C ALA A 395 2.58 -10.39 19.89
N PHE A 396 3.03 -9.98 21.08
CA PHE A 396 2.32 -10.24 22.34
C PHE A 396 0.99 -9.47 22.43
N MET A 397 0.94 -8.19 22.05
CA MET A 397 -0.31 -7.41 22.07
C MET A 397 -1.38 -8.00 21.14
N LEU A 398 -0.99 -8.65 20.06
CA LEU A 398 -1.88 -9.26 19.07
C LEU A 398 -2.31 -10.70 19.40
N GLN A 399 -1.59 -11.40 20.29
CA GLN A 399 -1.81 -12.82 20.60
C GLN A 399 -3.25 -13.14 21.02
N ASP A 400 -3.93 -12.22 21.70
CA ASP A 400 -5.32 -12.39 22.15
C ASP A 400 -6.35 -12.37 21.02
N GLY A 401 -6.03 -11.81 19.84
CA GLY A 401 -7.02 -11.53 18.79
C GLY A 401 -8.02 -10.42 19.11
N THR A 402 -7.72 -9.60 20.13
CA THR A 402 -8.61 -8.56 20.65
C THR A 402 -7.87 -7.23 20.78
N SER A 403 -8.55 -6.15 20.40
CA SER A 403 -8.10 -4.78 20.60
C SER A 403 -8.92 -4.08 21.69
N ASN A 404 -8.31 -3.08 22.29
CA ASN A 404 -8.95 -2.12 23.18
C ASN A 404 -8.11 -0.83 23.23
N TYR A 405 -8.71 0.26 23.71
CA TYR A 405 -8.05 1.57 23.77
C TYR A 405 -6.78 1.55 24.63
N PHE A 406 -6.68 0.69 25.64
CA PHE A 406 -5.50 0.61 26.50
C PHE A 406 -4.31 -0.04 25.79
N LYS A 407 -4.51 -1.11 25.02
CA LYS A 407 -3.49 -1.66 24.10
C LYS A 407 -3.01 -0.60 23.11
N GLY A 408 -3.95 0.18 22.54
CA GLY A 408 -3.62 1.30 21.67
C GLY A 408 -2.74 2.36 22.34
N LEU A 409 -3.14 2.80 23.54
CA LEU A 409 -2.37 3.75 24.35
C LEU A 409 -0.97 3.23 24.71
N MET A 410 -0.84 1.94 25.05
CA MET A 410 0.46 1.33 25.33
C MET A 410 1.40 1.39 24.11
N LEU A 411 0.90 1.07 22.91
CA LEU A 411 1.69 1.13 21.68
C LEU A 411 2.11 2.57 21.33
N ILE A 412 1.23 3.57 21.52
CA ILE A 412 1.57 5.00 21.37
C ILE A 412 2.66 5.41 22.37
N LEU A 413 2.55 5.00 23.64
CA LEU A 413 3.56 5.30 24.66
C LEU A 413 4.91 4.62 24.36
N CYS A 414 4.90 3.38 23.84
CA CYS A 414 6.10 2.74 23.32
C CYS A 414 6.72 3.53 22.16
N TYR A 415 5.92 4.02 21.20
CA TYR A 415 6.43 4.86 20.12
C TYR A 415 7.05 6.17 20.62
N LEU A 416 6.45 6.82 21.61
CA LEU A 416 7.01 8.04 22.21
C LEU A 416 8.34 7.79 22.94
N ILE A 417 8.48 6.65 23.63
CA ILE A 417 9.76 6.24 24.24
C ILE A 417 10.81 5.98 23.16
N VAL A 418 10.45 5.29 22.07
CA VAL A 418 11.32 5.04 20.91
C VAL A 418 11.75 6.35 20.24
N ALA A 419 10.82 7.26 19.97
CA ALA A 419 11.11 8.56 19.37
C ALA A 419 12.03 9.42 20.26
N ALA A 420 11.79 9.46 21.57
CA ALA A 420 12.66 10.14 22.53
C ALA A 420 14.06 9.49 22.59
N SER A 421 14.15 8.17 22.46
CA SER A 421 15.44 7.45 22.40
C SER A 421 16.22 7.79 21.12
N PHE A 422 15.55 7.86 19.96
CA PHE A 422 16.18 8.30 18.70
C PHE A 422 16.55 9.79 18.70
N PHE A 423 15.87 10.63 19.46
CA PHE A 423 16.21 12.06 19.59
C PHE A 423 17.54 12.29 20.32
N VAL A 424 17.90 11.41 21.26
CA VAL A 424 19.19 11.44 21.97
C VAL A 424 20.24 10.49 21.39
N HIS A 425 19.89 9.71 20.37
CA HIS A 425 20.81 8.81 19.67
C HIS A 425 21.59 9.57 18.59
N VAL A 426 22.91 9.40 18.62
CA VAL A 426 23.82 9.86 17.56
C VAL A 426 24.43 8.63 16.92
N ASP A 427 24.37 8.59 15.59
CA ASP A 427 24.95 7.54 14.77
C ASP A 427 26.48 7.68 14.76
N ILE A 428 27.21 6.65 15.20
CA ILE A 428 28.67 6.66 15.25
C ILE A 428 29.19 6.39 13.84
N SER A 429 29.43 7.45 13.08
CA SER A 429 30.12 7.34 11.80
C SER A 429 31.57 6.89 12.01
N ASN A 430 32.08 6.02 11.13
CA ASN A 430 33.41 5.39 11.23
C ASN A 430 34.60 6.35 10.94
N GLY A 431 34.53 7.59 11.44
CA GLY A 431 35.60 8.60 11.38
C GLY A 431 36.19 8.98 12.74
N ASP A 432 35.50 8.70 13.84
CA ASP A 432 35.89 9.09 15.21
C ASP A 432 36.42 7.88 16.04
N SER A 433 37.36 7.11 15.48
CA SER A 433 38.03 5.97 16.16
C SER A 433 39.42 5.68 15.59
#